data_AF-A0A662KRY4-F1
#
_entry.id   AF-A0A662KRY4-F1
#
_cell.length_a   1.000
_cell.length_b   1.000
_cell.length_c   1.000
_cell.angle_alpha   90.00
_cell.angle_beta   90.00
_cell.angle_gamma   90.00
#
_symmetry.space_group_name_H-M   'P 1'
#
loop_
_entity.id
_entity.type
_entity.pdbx_description
1 polymer ?
#
loop_
_entity_poly.entity_id
_entity_poly.type
_entity_poly.pdbx_seq_one_letter_code
_entity_poly.pdbx_strand_id
1 'polypeptide(L)'
;MRFHLIARLSLSKSVDEDVISKEVENFNRYLDERSSDAKIDSWSIKENVLELSIVSGTKRRAHDILLNFRNVLSKNLGKSYRVGVRGIEVDLYEVRFSLDKKPLRDISIPFADLEIKGNNVRMILRETSEEFLRKNYVDRMIRLVKEKVENQYYEGKKEFWKLIWRSEEKEPVWNKDPTEEMIKRGWLVQGPTKGKWFYRPQLAAIIRAMEKIAIEEVLKPLGFQEVIESHIVPFEIWLKTGHLEGMPGEIYYVCEPRTRDIAEWERFIDLVKITREIPEDELRRNVSLPRAGICYAQCPVIYWSLKGKTLADDSLPLLIFDRTAISGRYESGGRHGIERVDEFHRIEPVYIGKPEQLIELRDKLIERYKRVFNDILDLEWRMAWVTPWYLQQAGKVEVEEGYGEGVIGTIDFEAWLPYRGDRENSKWLEFQNLSILGDKYVKAFNIKAQKGELWSGCSGIGLERWTAVFLAQKGLDPENWPEGFRRYLNKLPEGIKTL
;
A
#
# COMPACT_ATOMS: atom_id res chain seq x y z
N MET A 1 -11.80 6.41 -28.09
CA MET A 1 -12.71 6.58 -26.94
C MET A 1 -13.60 7.78 -27.20
N ARG A 2 -14.88 7.69 -26.85
CA ARG A 2 -15.89 8.74 -27.04
C ARG A 2 -16.69 8.94 -25.77
N PHE A 3 -17.16 10.16 -25.57
CA PHE A 3 -17.93 10.60 -24.43
C PHE A 3 -19.22 11.24 -24.93
N HIS A 4 -20.34 10.90 -24.31
CA HIS A 4 -21.63 11.54 -24.55
C HIS A 4 -22.26 11.86 -23.19
N LEU A 5 -22.61 13.11 -22.98
CA LEU A 5 -23.11 13.62 -21.71
C LEU A 5 -24.38 14.43 -21.96
N ILE A 6 -25.43 14.13 -21.20
CA ILE A 6 -26.67 14.91 -21.15
C ILE A 6 -26.74 15.55 -19.77
N ALA A 7 -26.85 16.87 -19.74
CA ALA A 7 -26.90 17.63 -18.50
C ALA A 7 -27.88 18.79 -18.57
N ARG A 8 -28.36 19.18 -17.39
CA ARG A 8 -29.23 20.33 -17.16
C ARG A 8 -28.48 21.38 -16.35
N LEU A 9 -28.49 22.61 -16.86
CA LEU A 9 -27.99 23.80 -16.17
C LEU A 9 -29.17 24.61 -15.67
N SER A 10 -29.26 24.83 -14.35
CA SER A 10 -30.30 25.68 -13.76
C SER A 10 -29.85 27.13 -13.80
N LEU A 11 -30.64 28.02 -14.41
CA LEU A 11 -30.41 29.46 -14.47
C LEU A 11 -31.24 30.17 -13.40
N SER A 12 -30.76 31.32 -12.93
CA SER A 12 -31.47 32.12 -11.91
C SER A 12 -32.75 32.78 -12.43
N LYS A 13 -32.88 32.92 -13.75
CA LYS A 13 -34.01 33.52 -14.47
C LYS A 13 -34.11 32.88 -15.84
N SER A 14 -35.28 32.98 -16.47
CA SER A 14 -35.44 32.61 -17.88
C SER A 14 -34.61 33.53 -18.78
N VAL A 15 -34.14 32.99 -19.89
CA VAL A 15 -33.30 33.66 -20.89
C VAL A 15 -33.86 33.33 -22.27
N ASP A 16 -33.92 34.32 -23.16
CA ASP A 16 -34.39 34.11 -24.53
C ASP A 16 -33.53 33.09 -25.27
N GLU A 17 -34.20 32.24 -26.05
CA GLU A 17 -33.58 31.16 -26.81
C GLU A 17 -32.47 31.66 -27.75
N ASP A 18 -32.69 32.80 -28.41
CA ASP A 18 -31.71 33.45 -29.30
C ASP A 18 -30.38 33.81 -28.59
N VAL A 19 -30.45 34.14 -27.30
CA VAL A 19 -29.25 34.45 -26.51
C VAL A 19 -28.46 33.18 -26.26
N ILE A 20 -29.14 32.10 -25.87
CA ILE A 20 -28.49 30.80 -25.65
C ILE A 20 -27.92 30.24 -26.95
N SER A 21 -28.63 30.36 -28.08
CA SER A 21 -28.15 29.93 -29.39
C SER A 21 -26.80 30.56 -29.73
N LYS A 22 -26.69 31.89 -29.56
CA LYS A 22 -25.44 32.62 -29.80
C LYS A 22 -24.31 32.17 -28.87
N GLU A 23 -24.60 31.94 -27.59
CA GLU A 23 -23.60 31.45 -26.63
C GLU A 23 -23.10 30.05 -27.00
N VAL A 24 -23.99 29.13 -27.40
CA VAL A 24 -23.63 27.77 -27.83
C VAL A 24 -22.83 27.80 -29.14
N GLU A 25 -23.25 28.58 -30.13
CA GLU A 25 -22.54 28.73 -31.41
C GLU A 25 -21.13 29.29 -31.22
N ASN A 26 -21.00 30.37 -30.44
CA ASN A 26 -19.70 30.97 -30.13
C ASN A 26 -18.80 29.99 -29.38
N PHE A 27 -19.37 29.20 -28.46
CA PHE A 27 -18.61 28.21 -27.71
C PHE A 27 -18.17 27.02 -28.59
N ASN A 28 -19.04 26.51 -29.46
CA ASN A 28 -18.67 25.46 -30.42
C ASN A 28 -17.57 25.96 -31.38
N ARG A 29 -17.64 27.19 -31.88
CA ARG A 29 -16.55 27.80 -32.67
C ARG A 29 -15.23 27.85 -31.91
N TYR A 30 -15.27 28.24 -30.63
CA TYR A 30 -14.11 28.23 -29.74
C TYR A 30 -13.53 26.81 -29.53
N LEU A 31 -14.39 25.79 -29.46
CA LEU A 31 -13.96 24.39 -29.36
C LEU A 31 -13.29 23.90 -30.65
N ASP A 32 -13.81 24.31 -31.81
CA ASP A 32 -13.28 23.96 -33.14
C ASP A 32 -11.92 24.62 -33.40
N GLU A 33 -11.77 25.91 -33.09
CA GLU A 33 -10.51 26.65 -33.21
C GLU A 33 -9.38 25.99 -32.39
N ARG A 34 -9.73 25.36 -31.26
CA ARG A 34 -8.79 24.63 -30.41
C ARG A 34 -8.64 23.16 -30.78
N SER A 35 -9.27 22.72 -31.88
CA SER A 35 -9.23 21.33 -32.37
C SER A 35 -9.54 20.32 -31.27
N SER A 36 -10.53 20.63 -30.43
CA SER A 36 -10.78 19.90 -29.18
C SER A 36 -11.54 18.58 -29.33
N ASP A 37 -11.97 18.24 -30.56
CA ASP A 37 -12.74 17.03 -30.88
C ASP A 37 -13.99 16.90 -29.99
N ALA A 38 -14.75 17.99 -29.94
CA ALA A 38 -15.80 18.19 -28.97
C ALA A 38 -16.84 19.19 -29.47
N LYS A 39 -18.11 18.95 -29.18
CA LYS A 39 -19.19 19.90 -29.47
C LYS A 39 -20.36 19.73 -28.50
N ILE A 40 -21.08 20.82 -28.28
CA ILE A 40 -22.46 20.78 -27.81
C ILE A 40 -23.29 20.37 -29.04
N ASP A 41 -23.79 19.13 -29.04
CA ASP A 41 -24.47 18.48 -30.16
C ASP A 41 -25.92 18.93 -30.30
N SER A 42 -26.61 19.06 -29.17
CA SER A 42 -27.96 19.61 -29.09
C SER A 42 -28.16 20.34 -27.76
N TRP A 43 -29.13 21.24 -27.73
CA TRP A 43 -29.53 21.94 -26.54
C TRP A 43 -31.01 22.32 -26.61
N SER A 44 -31.64 22.53 -25.47
CA SER A 44 -32.96 23.15 -25.37
C SER A 44 -33.07 23.95 -24.08
N ILE A 45 -33.81 25.05 -24.10
CA ILE A 45 -34.11 25.82 -22.89
C ILE A 45 -35.60 25.78 -22.62
N LYS A 46 -35.97 25.38 -21.41
CA LYS A 46 -37.34 25.44 -20.92
C LYS A 46 -37.36 26.22 -19.63
N GLU A 47 -38.09 27.33 -19.62
CA GLU A 47 -38.13 28.28 -18.51
C GLU A 47 -36.73 28.76 -18.11
N ASN A 48 -36.19 28.27 -17.00
CA ASN A 48 -34.86 28.58 -16.49
C ASN A 48 -33.92 27.37 -16.49
N VAL A 49 -34.24 26.29 -17.21
CA VAL A 49 -33.40 25.08 -17.30
C VAL A 49 -32.90 24.92 -18.72
N LEU A 50 -31.58 24.90 -18.89
CA LEU A 50 -30.90 24.64 -20.15
C LEU A 50 -30.41 23.19 -20.17
N GLU A 51 -31.03 22.36 -20.99
CA GLU A 51 -30.59 21.00 -21.28
C GLU A 51 -29.56 21.00 -22.42
N LEU A 52 -28.49 20.23 -22.25
CA LEU A 52 -27.37 20.16 -23.18
C LEU A 52 -27.00 18.69 -23.43
N SER A 53 -26.80 18.34 -24.70
CA SER A 53 -26.13 17.11 -25.13
C SER A 53 -24.72 17.47 -25.61
N ILE A 54 -23.70 16.90 -24.99
CA ILE A 54 -22.29 17.17 -25.29
C ILE A 54 -21.64 15.86 -25.75
N VAL A 55 -20.98 15.90 -26.90
CA VAL A 55 -20.18 14.78 -27.39
C VAL A 55 -18.72 15.18 -27.48
N SER A 56 -17.81 14.29 -27.11
CA SER A 56 -16.38 14.54 -27.21
C SER A 56 -15.54 13.28 -27.40
N GLY A 57 -14.33 13.46 -27.91
CA GLY A 57 -13.31 12.42 -28.05
C GLY A 57 -12.29 12.42 -26.93
N THR A 58 -11.03 12.08 -27.25
CA THR A 58 -9.98 11.88 -26.24
C THR A 58 -9.29 13.16 -25.80
N LYS A 59 -9.31 14.24 -26.61
CA LYS A 59 -8.58 15.48 -26.35
C LYS A 59 -9.14 16.30 -25.19
N ARG A 60 -10.47 16.44 -25.10
CA ARG A 60 -11.16 16.99 -23.93
C ARG A 60 -12.38 16.13 -23.60
N ARG A 61 -12.61 15.90 -22.31
CA ARG A 61 -13.75 15.11 -21.82
C ARG A 61 -15.04 15.93 -21.85
N ALA A 62 -16.18 15.28 -22.09
CA ALA A 62 -17.49 15.92 -22.10
C ALA A 62 -17.79 16.72 -20.81
N HIS A 63 -17.38 16.21 -19.64
CA HIS A 63 -17.54 16.93 -18.38
C HIS A 63 -16.63 18.17 -18.26
N ASP A 64 -15.41 18.13 -18.79
CA ASP A 64 -14.53 19.32 -18.83
C ASP A 64 -15.08 20.41 -19.75
N ILE A 65 -15.79 20.00 -20.80
CA ILE A 65 -16.47 20.91 -21.73
C ILE A 65 -17.68 21.54 -21.05
N LEU A 66 -18.51 20.73 -20.37
CA LEU A 66 -19.65 21.21 -19.57
C LEU A 66 -19.22 22.24 -18.52
N LEU A 67 -18.20 21.92 -17.72
CA LEU A 67 -17.70 22.82 -16.67
C LEU A 67 -17.12 24.11 -17.24
N ASN A 68 -16.44 24.04 -18.39
CA ASN A 68 -15.94 25.22 -19.09
C ASN A 68 -17.09 26.06 -19.65
N PHE A 69 -18.04 25.44 -20.35
CA PHE A 69 -19.22 26.12 -20.88
C PHE A 69 -20.00 26.82 -19.77
N ARG A 70 -20.23 26.15 -18.63
CA ARG A 70 -20.88 26.74 -17.46
C ARG A 70 -20.16 28.00 -16.96
N ASN A 71 -18.84 28.01 -16.94
CA ASN A 71 -18.07 29.19 -16.54
C ASN A 71 -18.18 30.34 -17.56
N VAL A 72 -18.11 30.03 -18.86
CA VAL A 72 -18.28 31.01 -19.94
C VAL A 72 -19.69 31.60 -19.92
N LEU A 73 -20.69 30.73 -19.91
CA LEU A 73 -22.12 31.08 -19.89
C LEU A 73 -22.45 31.94 -18.66
N SER A 74 -21.99 31.55 -17.47
CA SER A 74 -22.22 32.32 -16.25
C SER A 74 -21.58 33.71 -16.29
N LYS A 75 -20.42 33.86 -16.95
CA LYS A 75 -19.75 35.16 -17.10
C LYS A 75 -20.49 36.05 -18.09
N ASN A 76 -20.88 35.51 -19.25
CA ASN A 76 -21.52 36.27 -20.31
C ASN A 76 -22.95 36.69 -19.93
N LEU A 77 -23.75 35.74 -19.41
CA LEU A 77 -25.10 36.02 -18.93
C LEU A 77 -25.12 36.92 -17.69
N GLY A 78 -24.14 36.75 -16.80
CA GLY A 78 -24.01 37.60 -15.60
C GLY A 78 -23.74 39.06 -15.96
N LYS A 79 -22.85 39.30 -16.93
CA LYS A 79 -22.46 40.65 -17.36
C LYS A 79 -23.58 41.34 -18.16
N SER A 80 -24.19 40.63 -19.11
CA SER A 80 -25.11 41.23 -20.09
C SER A 80 -26.58 41.17 -19.65
N TYR A 81 -26.96 40.17 -18.87
CA TYR A 81 -28.38 39.87 -18.56
C TYR A 81 -28.68 39.75 -17.05
N ARG A 82 -27.66 39.88 -16.19
CA ARG A 82 -27.77 39.66 -14.73
C ARG A 82 -28.39 38.30 -14.37
N VAL A 83 -28.07 37.27 -15.15
CA VAL A 83 -28.50 35.88 -14.93
C VAL A 83 -27.30 35.03 -14.52
N GLY A 84 -27.44 34.23 -13.46
CA GLY A 84 -26.41 33.31 -12.98
C GLY A 84 -26.78 31.84 -13.22
N VAL A 85 -25.76 30.99 -13.38
CA VAL A 85 -25.91 29.52 -13.42
C VAL A 85 -25.84 28.97 -12.00
N ARG A 86 -26.94 28.40 -11.51
CA ARG A 86 -27.15 27.97 -10.11
C ARG A 86 -26.75 26.52 -9.84
N GLY A 87 -26.88 25.63 -10.82
CA GLY A 87 -26.61 24.21 -10.62
C GLY A 87 -26.31 23.48 -11.92
N ILE A 88 -25.72 22.29 -11.78
CA ILE A 88 -25.47 21.31 -12.84
C ILE A 88 -26.00 19.97 -12.36
N GLU A 89 -26.91 19.38 -13.13
CA GLU A 89 -27.36 18.00 -12.98
C GLU A 89 -26.97 17.23 -14.25
N VAL A 90 -26.44 16.02 -14.10
CA VAL A 90 -26.11 15.16 -15.25
C VAL A 90 -27.04 13.96 -15.24
N ASP A 91 -27.93 13.90 -16.21
CA ASP A 91 -28.93 12.83 -16.33
C ASP A 91 -28.31 11.56 -16.89
N LEU A 92 -27.40 11.72 -17.86
CA LEU A 92 -26.71 10.62 -18.52
C LEU A 92 -25.25 11.00 -18.80
N TYR A 93 -24.32 10.13 -18.42
CA TYR A 93 -22.96 10.18 -18.91
C TYR A 93 -22.55 8.82 -19.45
N GLU A 94 -22.51 8.71 -20.77
CA GLU A 94 -22.06 7.54 -21.51
C GLU A 94 -20.60 7.68 -21.95
N VAL A 95 -19.80 6.67 -21.65
CA VAL A 95 -18.40 6.57 -22.07
C VAL A 95 -18.19 5.30 -22.88
N ARG A 96 -17.69 5.45 -24.10
CA ARG A 96 -17.34 4.32 -24.98
C ARG A 96 -15.84 4.21 -25.17
N PHE A 97 -15.28 3.09 -24.78
CA PHE A 97 -13.85 2.81 -24.93
C PHE A 97 -13.60 1.34 -25.29
N SER A 98 -12.37 1.05 -25.71
CA SER A 98 -11.94 -0.30 -26.05
C SER A 98 -10.94 -0.80 -25.03
N LEU A 99 -11.02 -2.08 -24.73
CA LEU A 99 -10.09 -2.84 -23.91
C LEU A 99 -9.02 -3.48 -24.78
N ASP A 100 -7.83 -3.65 -24.24
CA ASP A 100 -6.72 -4.32 -24.92
C ASP A 100 -6.95 -5.83 -25.00
N LYS A 101 -7.68 -6.39 -24.01
CA LYS A 101 -8.10 -7.80 -23.96
C LYS A 101 -9.60 -7.93 -23.71
N LYS A 102 -10.17 -9.08 -24.07
CA LYS A 102 -11.61 -9.37 -23.90
C LYS A 102 -11.88 -9.80 -22.46
N PRO A 103 -12.93 -9.34 -21.76
CA PRO A 103 -13.24 -9.93 -20.45
C PRO A 103 -13.48 -11.44 -20.56
N LEU A 104 -12.83 -12.22 -19.69
CA LEU A 104 -13.06 -13.65 -19.49
C LEU A 104 -14.32 -13.91 -18.65
N ARG A 105 -14.68 -12.96 -17.77
CA ARG A 105 -15.85 -12.99 -16.88
C ARG A 105 -16.50 -11.62 -16.81
N ASP A 106 -17.78 -11.59 -16.47
CA ASP A 106 -18.52 -10.34 -16.27
C ASP A 106 -17.89 -9.50 -15.16
N ILE A 107 -17.92 -8.17 -15.36
CA ILE A 107 -17.39 -7.20 -14.40
C ILE A 107 -18.41 -6.13 -14.09
N SER A 108 -18.38 -5.66 -12.85
CA SER A 108 -19.15 -4.51 -12.38
C SER A 108 -18.23 -3.54 -11.62
N ILE A 109 -18.64 -2.27 -11.61
CA ILE A 109 -18.03 -1.22 -10.80
C ILE A 109 -19.14 -0.40 -10.11
N PRO A 110 -18.85 0.25 -8.98
CA PRO A 110 -19.77 1.21 -8.39
C PRO A 110 -20.04 2.39 -9.35
N PHE A 111 -21.20 3.03 -9.20
CA PHE A 111 -21.60 4.27 -9.91
C PHE A 111 -21.81 4.18 -11.42
N ALA A 112 -21.66 3.01 -12.05
CA ALA A 112 -21.94 2.84 -13.48
C ALA A 112 -22.47 1.46 -13.83
N ASP A 113 -23.36 1.43 -14.81
CA ASP A 113 -23.72 0.22 -15.55
C ASP A 113 -22.68 -0.03 -16.65
N LEU A 114 -22.28 -1.28 -16.85
CA LEU A 114 -21.34 -1.69 -17.88
C LEU A 114 -22.00 -2.61 -18.91
N GLU A 115 -21.99 -2.20 -20.17
CA GLU A 115 -22.33 -3.05 -21.31
C GLU A 115 -21.05 -3.36 -22.09
N ILE A 116 -20.61 -4.63 -22.09
CA ILE A 116 -19.38 -5.04 -22.77
C ILE A 116 -19.69 -5.99 -23.93
N LYS A 117 -19.26 -5.63 -25.14
CA LYS A 117 -19.41 -6.43 -26.37
C LYS A 117 -18.05 -6.64 -27.02
N GLY A 118 -17.49 -7.84 -26.88
CA GLY A 118 -16.11 -8.12 -27.29
C GLY A 118 -15.14 -7.27 -26.46
N ASN A 119 -14.37 -6.41 -27.13
CA ASN A 119 -13.46 -5.49 -26.45
C ASN A 119 -14.06 -4.08 -26.26
N ASN A 120 -15.28 -3.84 -26.73
CA ASN A 120 -15.90 -2.52 -26.63
C ASN A 120 -16.74 -2.42 -25.37
N VAL A 121 -16.47 -1.40 -24.57
CA VAL A 121 -17.18 -1.09 -23.33
C VAL A 121 -18.02 0.15 -23.55
N ARG A 122 -19.28 0.07 -23.13
CA ARG A 122 -20.18 1.21 -22.94
C ARG A 122 -20.47 1.31 -21.45
N MET A 123 -19.91 2.33 -20.81
CA MET A 123 -20.08 2.64 -19.39
C MET A 123 -21.10 3.76 -19.25
N ILE A 124 -22.14 3.54 -18.45
CA ILE A 124 -23.28 4.46 -18.31
C ILE A 124 -23.39 4.90 -16.86
N LEU A 125 -23.25 6.20 -16.61
CA LEU A 125 -23.52 6.82 -15.32
C LEU A 125 -24.84 7.58 -15.40
N ARG A 126 -25.67 7.46 -14.36
CA ARG A 126 -26.96 8.15 -14.24
C ARG A 126 -26.94 9.04 -13.01
N GLU A 127 -27.63 10.19 -13.09
CA GLU A 127 -27.84 11.10 -11.96
C GLU A 127 -26.55 11.51 -11.24
N THR A 128 -25.54 11.97 -12.01
CA THR A 128 -24.26 12.39 -11.43
C THR A 128 -24.26 13.87 -11.05
N SER A 129 -23.57 14.21 -9.97
CA SER A 129 -23.48 15.57 -9.45
C SER A 129 -22.29 16.35 -10.04
N GLU A 130 -22.32 17.69 -9.94
CA GLU A 130 -21.18 18.53 -10.30
C GLU A 130 -19.90 18.13 -9.54
N GLU A 131 -20.02 17.78 -8.25
CA GLU A 131 -18.90 17.34 -7.42
C GLU A 131 -18.28 16.04 -7.96
N PHE A 132 -19.11 15.12 -8.45
CA PHE A 132 -18.66 13.86 -9.05
C PHE A 132 -17.77 14.12 -10.28
N LEU A 133 -18.19 15.04 -11.16
CA LEU A 133 -17.42 15.42 -12.34
C LEU A 133 -16.08 16.07 -11.98
N ARG A 134 -16.05 16.91 -10.94
CA ARG A 134 -14.84 17.63 -10.51
C ARG A 134 -13.78 16.72 -9.88
N LYS A 135 -14.19 15.59 -9.29
CA LYS A 135 -13.28 14.68 -8.57
C LYS A 135 -12.52 13.71 -9.47
N ASN A 136 -12.63 13.83 -10.80
CA ASN A 136 -11.98 12.95 -11.77
C ASN A 136 -12.35 11.45 -11.59
N TYR A 137 -13.58 11.17 -11.16
CA TYR A 137 -14.03 9.78 -10.95
C TYR A 137 -14.13 9.00 -12.26
N VAL A 138 -14.55 9.65 -13.34
CA VAL A 138 -14.77 8.99 -14.65
C VAL A 138 -13.48 8.37 -15.18
N ASP A 139 -12.35 9.09 -15.18
CA ASP A 139 -11.09 8.51 -15.64
C ASP A 139 -10.58 7.40 -14.71
N ARG A 140 -10.80 7.51 -13.39
CA ARG A 140 -10.48 6.43 -12.44
C ARG A 140 -11.34 5.18 -12.68
N MET A 141 -12.62 5.35 -13.01
CA MET A 141 -13.52 4.24 -13.34
C MET A 141 -13.09 3.55 -14.63
N ILE A 142 -12.74 4.30 -15.69
CA ILE A 142 -12.22 3.72 -16.94
C ILE A 142 -10.97 2.88 -16.65
N ARG A 143 -10.05 3.41 -15.82
CA ARG A 143 -8.83 2.69 -15.41
C ARG A 143 -9.15 1.43 -14.64
N LEU A 144 -10.08 1.49 -13.68
CA LEU A 144 -10.51 0.34 -12.90
C LEU A 144 -11.14 -0.76 -13.77
N VAL A 145 -11.93 -0.40 -14.79
CA VAL A 145 -12.48 -1.39 -15.74
C VAL A 145 -11.34 -2.09 -16.48
N LYS A 146 -10.38 -1.33 -17.01
CA LYS A 146 -9.22 -1.91 -17.71
C LYS A 146 -8.41 -2.83 -16.81
N GLU A 147 -8.11 -2.38 -15.59
CA GLU A 147 -7.38 -3.14 -14.58
C GLU A 147 -8.11 -4.43 -14.21
N LYS A 148 -9.43 -4.39 -13.98
CA LYS A 148 -10.23 -5.59 -13.68
C LYS A 148 -10.19 -6.62 -14.81
N VAL A 149 -10.20 -6.18 -16.07
CA VAL A 149 -10.12 -7.09 -17.22
C VAL A 149 -8.73 -7.69 -17.33
N GLU A 150 -7.69 -6.88 -17.19
CA GLU A 150 -6.30 -7.35 -17.24
C GLU A 150 -6.03 -8.40 -16.14
N ASN A 151 -6.52 -8.14 -14.92
CA ASN A 151 -6.40 -9.06 -13.79
C ASN A 151 -7.09 -10.42 -14.01
N GLN A 152 -8.07 -10.52 -14.92
CA GLN A 152 -8.67 -11.83 -15.24
C GLN A 152 -7.73 -12.74 -16.04
N TYR A 153 -6.87 -12.15 -16.86
CA TYR A 153 -5.85 -12.87 -17.62
C TYR A 153 -4.61 -13.18 -16.81
N TYR A 154 -4.52 -12.59 -15.63
CA TYR A 154 -3.47 -12.90 -14.69
C TYR A 154 -3.80 -14.20 -13.97
N GLU A 155 -3.34 -15.33 -14.52
CA GLU A 155 -3.47 -16.66 -13.92
C GLU A 155 -2.53 -16.87 -12.72
N GLY A 156 -2.18 -15.80 -11.99
CA GLY A 156 -1.18 -15.85 -10.93
C GLY A 156 0.12 -16.46 -11.42
N LYS A 157 0.54 -16.16 -12.67
CA LYS A 157 1.84 -16.61 -13.21
C LYS A 157 2.88 -16.32 -12.14
N LYS A 158 3.49 -17.41 -11.65
CA LYS A 158 4.51 -17.51 -10.58
C LYS A 158 5.09 -16.14 -10.23
N GLU A 159 4.99 -15.75 -8.95
CA GLU A 159 5.79 -14.67 -8.35
C GLU A 159 7.07 -14.53 -9.17
N PHE A 160 7.25 -13.36 -9.82
CA PHE A 160 8.47 -13.14 -10.59
C PHE A 160 9.61 -13.47 -9.65
N TRP A 161 10.48 -14.40 -10.05
CA TRP A 161 11.52 -14.92 -9.18
C TRP A 161 12.73 -15.24 -10.05
N LYS A 162 13.81 -14.51 -9.83
CA LYS A 162 15.06 -14.67 -10.58
C LYS A 162 16.23 -14.71 -9.61
N LEU A 163 16.85 -15.88 -9.49
CA LEU A 163 18.04 -16.07 -8.66
C LEU A 163 19.16 -15.10 -9.04
N ILE A 164 19.71 -14.42 -8.05
CA ILE A 164 20.85 -13.49 -8.19
C ILE A 164 22.14 -14.17 -7.69
N TRP A 165 22.05 -14.82 -6.53
CA TRP A 165 23.19 -15.37 -5.81
C TRP A 165 22.72 -16.44 -4.82
N ARG A 166 23.58 -17.42 -4.50
CA ARG A 166 23.34 -18.44 -3.49
C ARG A 166 24.63 -18.73 -2.73
N SER A 167 24.53 -18.99 -1.43
CA SER A 167 25.65 -19.45 -0.61
C SER A 167 26.07 -20.87 -0.97
N GLU A 168 27.21 -21.32 -0.45
CA GLU A 168 27.52 -22.75 -0.44
C GLU A 168 26.48 -23.52 0.38
N GLU A 169 26.28 -24.78 0.03
CA GLU A 169 25.42 -25.69 0.80
C GLU A 169 26.11 -26.05 2.12
N LYS A 170 25.33 -26.11 3.21
CA LYS A 170 25.85 -26.39 4.55
C LYS A 170 25.14 -27.59 5.15
N GLU A 171 25.89 -28.45 5.83
CA GLU A 171 25.29 -29.56 6.56
C GLU A 171 24.44 -29.02 7.73
N PRO A 172 23.16 -29.42 7.84
CA PRO A 172 22.32 -28.96 8.91
C PRO A 172 22.76 -29.58 10.25
N VAL A 173 22.77 -28.79 11.32
CA VAL A 173 23.08 -29.31 12.68
C VAL A 173 21.94 -30.22 13.18
N TRP A 174 20.73 -30.04 12.63
CA TRP A 174 19.52 -30.76 13.01
C TRP A 174 18.39 -30.52 11.98
N ASN A 175 17.27 -31.23 12.13
CA ASN A 175 16.12 -31.17 11.20
C ASN A 175 14.75 -31.02 11.89
N LYS A 176 14.71 -30.48 13.11
CA LYS A 176 13.46 -30.30 13.85
C LYS A 176 12.90 -28.89 13.64
N ASP A 177 11.59 -28.74 13.80
CA ASP A 177 10.94 -27.43 13.80
C ASP A 177 11.35 -26.64 15.06
N PRO A 178 12.00 -25.47 14.91
CA PRO A 178 12.42 -24.67 16.06
C PRO A 178 11.25 -24.21 16.93
N THR A 179 10.08 -23.92 16.36
CA THR A 179 8.90 -23.46 17.10
C THR A 179 8.44 -24.55 18.07
N GLU A 180 8.24 -25.77 17.56
CA GLU A 180 7.79 -26.91 18.37
C GLU A 180 8.76 -27.24 19.50
N GLU A 181 10.06 -27.17 19.23
CA GLU A 181 11.09 -27.45 20.24
C GLU A 181 11.20 -26.33 21.27
N MET A 182 10.99 -25.07 20.88
CA MET A 182 10.91 -23.95 21.82
C MET A 182 9.68 -24.03 22.73
N ILE A 183 8.53 -24.51 22.22
CA ILE A 183 7.34 -24.75 23.05
C ILE A 183 7.63 -25.84 24.10
N LYS A 184 8.20 -26.97 23.68
CA LYS A 184 8.58 -28.06 24.60
C LYS A 184 9.54 -27.63 25.70
N ARG A 185 10.48 -26.73 25.38
CA ARG A 185 11.45 -26.17 26.35
C ARG A 185 10.88 -25.00 27.16
N GLY A 186 9.65 -24.56 26.89
CA GLY A 186 9.03 -23.43 27.55
C GLY A 186 9.77 -22.12 27.28
N TRP A 187 10.29 -21.90 26.07
CA TRP A 187 10.87 -20.64 25.59
C TRP A 187 9.82 -19.77 24.88
N LEU A 188 8.73 -20.40 24.46
CA LEU A 188 7.69 -19.82 23.64
C LEU A 188 6.33 -20.32 24.16
N VAL A 189 5.36 -19.42 24.28
CA VAL A 189 3.98 -19.76 24.64
C VAL A 189 3.05 -19.16 23.59
N GLN A 190 2.08 -19.93 23.13
CA GLN A 190 1.09 -19.42 22.19
C GLN A 190 0.28 -18.28 22.82
N GLY A 191 0.19 -17.16 22.11
CA GLY A 191 -0.60 -16.01 22.53
C GLY A 191 -2.10 -16.32 22.56
N PRO A 192 -2.89 -15.51 23.28
CA PRO A 192 -4.33 -15.73 23.42
C PRO A 192 -5.11 -15.57 22.10
N THR A 193 -4.57 -14.83 21.13
CA THR A 193 -5.16 -14.64 19.80
C THR A 193 -4.32 -15.29 18.70
N LYS A 194 -4.95 -15.61 17.57
CA LYS A 194 -4.30 -16.19 16.38
C LYS A 194 -3.03 -15.40 15.98
N GLY A 195 -1.98 -16.14 15.63
CA GLY A 195 -0.75 -15.60 15.06
C GLY A 195 0.11 -14.78 16.03
N LYS A 196 -0.14 -14.84 17.34
CA LYS A 196 0.66 -14.14 18.35
C LYS A 196 1.37 -15.11 19.27
N TRP A 197 2.49 -14.65 19.81
CA TRP A 197 3.36 -15.45 20.65
C TRP A 197 3.82 -14.65 21.86
N PHE A 198 3.99 -15.33 22.98
CA PHE A 198 4.67 -14.79 24.15
C PHE A 198 6.09 -15.36 24.21
N TYR A 199 7.07 -14.48 24.05
CA TYR A 199 8.49 -14.81 24.05
C TYR A 199 9.04 -14.79 25.48
N ARG A 200 9.44 -15.95 26.00
CA ARG A 200 10.10 -16.05 27.32
C ARG A 200 11.58 -15.64 27.23
N PRO A 201 12.28 -15.45 28.37
CA PRO A 201 13.59 -14.80 28.41
C PRO A 201 14.61 -15.33 27.39
N GLN A 202 14.66 -16.64 27.15
CA GLN A 202 15.62 -17.24 26.23
C GLN A 202 15.43 -16.78 24.79
N LEU A 203 14.20 -16.86 24.29
CA LEU A 203 13.88 -16.44 22.92
C LEU A 203 13.91 -14.92 22.79
N ALA A 204 13.47 -14.19 23.82
CA ALA A 204 13.60 -12.73 23.85
C ALA A 204 15.07 -12.28 23.76
N ALA A 205 16.00 -12.97 24.44
CA ALA A 205 17.43 -12.67 24.35
C ALA A 205 18.00 -12.92 22.95
N ILE A 206 17.56 -13.99 22.27
CA ILE A 206 17.96 -14.27 20.88
C ILE A 206 17.46 -13.18 19.94
N ILE A 207 16.19 -12.79 20.04
CA ILE A 207 15.60 -11.69 19.24
C ILE A 207 16.36 -10.38 19.47
N ARG A 208 16.71 -10.05 20.73
CA ARG A 208 17.52 -8.85 21.05
C ARG A 208 18.94 -8.94 20.52
N ALA A 209 19.53 -10.13 20.46
CA ALA A 209 20.83 -10.32 19.82
C ALA A 209 20.74 -10.10 18.30
N MET A 210 19.69 -10.60 17.63
CA MET A 210 19.43 -10.32 16.21
C MET A 210 19.27 -8.82 15.95
N GLU A 211 18.50 -8.13 16.79
CA GLU A 211 18.31 -6.68 16.72
C GLU A 211 19.66 -5.94 16.84
N LYS A 212 20.48 -6.32 17.83
CA LYS A 212 21.81 -5.73 18.03
C LYS A 212 22.72 -5.96 16.83
N ILE A 213 22.75 -7.18 16.28
CA ILE A 213 23.52 -7.53 15.07
C ILE A 213 23.07 -6.66 13.90
N ALA A 214 21.77 -6.57 13.62
CA ALA A 214 21.26 -5.74 12.53
C ALA A 214 21.70 -4.27 12.66
N ILE A 215 21.61 -3.69 13.85
CA ILE A 215 22.00 -2.29 14.08
C ILE A 215 23.52 -2.11 13.97
N GLU A 216 24.30 -2.92 14.66
CA GLU A 216 25.76 -2.75 14.76
C GLU A 216 26.49 -3.17 13.49
N GLU A 217 25.98 -4.19 12.80
CA GLU A 217 26.64 -4.80 11.64
C GLU A 217 26.01 -4.44 10.32
N VAL A 218 24.84 -3.79 10.27
CA VAL A 218 24.24 -3.31 9.01
C VAL A 218 24.07 -1.80 9.01
N LEU A 219 23.35 -1.27 9.99
CA LEU A 219 22.85 0.11 9.91
C LEU A 219 23.89 1.17 10.35
N LYS A 220 24.50 1.02 11.53
CA LYS A 220 25.49 1.96 12.07
C LYS A 220 26.70 2.17 11.13
N PRO A 221 27.30 1.12 10.51
CA PRO A 221 28.43 1.29 9.61
C PRO A 221 28.11 2.08 8.34
N LEU A 222 26.82 2.16 7.97
CA LEU A 222 26.34 2.92 6.82
C LEU A 222 25.81 4.32 7.21
N GLY A 223 25.82 4.66 8.50
CA GLY A 223 25.43 5.99 8.98
C GLY A 223 23.94 6.21 9.20
N PHE A 224 23.13 5.13 9.21
CA PHE A 224 21.69 5.23 9.50
C PHE A 224 21.43 5.83 10.89
N GLN A 225 20.48 6.76 10.97
CA GLN A 225 20.08 7.43 12.21
C GLN A 225 18.73 6.91 12.71
N GLU A 226 18.60 6.72 14.03
CA GLU A 226 17.38 6.19 14.62
C GLU A 226 16.28 7.28 14.67
N VAL A 227 15.06 6.88 14.30
CA VAL A 227 13.83 7.64 14.46
C VAL A 227 12.80 6.76 15.17
N ILE A 228 11.72 7.36 15.67
CA ILE A 228 10.63 6.65 16.34
C ILE A 228 9.34 7.04 15.65
N GLU A 229 8.61 6.07 15.12
CA GLU A 229 7.33 6.29 14.44
C GLU A 229 6.11 5.82 15.25
N SER A 230 4.92 6.20 14.77
CA SER A 230 3.66 5.73 15.36
C SER A 230 3.34 4.31 14.89
N HIS A 231 2.98 3.46 15.85
CA HIS A 231 2.46 2.11 15.59
C HIS A 231 1.05 2.10 15.00
N ILE A 232 0.29 3.18 15.17
CA ILE A 232 -1.06 3.34 14.65
C ILE A 232 -0.98 4.22 13.41
N VAL A 233 -1.43 3.70 12.27
CA VAL A 233 -1.27 4.32 10.96
C VAL A 233 -2.63 4.78 10.43
N PRO A 234 -2.84 6.08 10.21
CA PRO A 234 -4.07 6.61 9.64
C PRO A 234 -4.35 6.13 8.22
N PHE A 235 -5.63 5.96 7.87
CA PHE A 235 -6.07 5.60 6.54
C PHE A 235 -5.62 6.58 5.45
N GLU A 236 -5.42 7.87 5.76
CA GLU A 236 -4.89 8.84 4.79
C GLU A 236 -3.50 8.42 4.26
N ILE A 237 -2.65 7.88 5.13
CA ILE A 237 -1.31 7.41 4.77
C ILE A 237 -1.44 6.20 3.84
N TRP A 238 -2.29 5.23 4.19
CA TRP A 238 -2.51 4.04 3.36
C TRP A 238 -3.22 4.30 2.04
N LEU A 239 -4.14 5.28 2.00
CA LEU A 239 -4.76 5.72 0.76
C LEU A 239 -3.73 6.33 -0.20
N LYS A 240 -2.78 7.13 0.31
CA LYS A 240 -1.70 7.73 -0.50
C LYS A 240 -0.72 6.71 -1.04
N THR A 241 -0.52 5.61 -0.33
CA THR A 241 0.53 4.62 -0.61
C THR A 241 -0.01 3.39 -1.37
N GLY A 242 -1.34 3.28 -1.47
CA GLY A 242 -2.06 2.21 -2.17
C GLY A 242 -2.46 1.03 -1.28
N HIS A 243 -2.02 0.99 -0.01
CA HIS A 243 -2.24 -0.19 0.85
C HIS A 243 -3.73 -0.49 1.11
N LEU A 244 -4.59 0.52 1.19
CA LEU A 244 -6.04 0.29 1.35
C LEU A 244 -6.69 -0.28 0.08
N GLU A 245 -6.08 -0.05 -1.09
CA GLU A 245 -6.56 -0.59 -2.37
C GLU A 245 -6.15 -2.05 -2.49
N GLY A 246 -4.92 -2.39 -2.07
CA GLY A 246 -4.37 -3.74 -2.21
C GLY A 246 -4.72 -4.71 -1.09
N MET A 247 -4.51 -4.32 0.17
CA MET A 247 -4.49 -5.24 1.31
C MET A 247 -5.55 -4.96 2.40
N PRO A 248 -6.80 -4.53 2.07
CA PRO A 248 -7.79 -4.22 3.12
C PRO A 248 -8.18 -5.43 3.97
N GLY A 249 -8.01 -6.65 3.45
CA GLY A 249 -8.29 -7.91 4.16
C GLY A 249 -7.19 -8.37 5.13
N GLU A 250 -6.02 -7.70 5.13
CA GLU A 250 -4.87 -8.10 5.97
C GLU A 250 -4.62 -7.13 7.14
N ILE A 251 -5.38 -6.04 7.22
CA ILE A 251 -5.15 -4.97 8.19
C ILE A 251 -5.86 -5.27 9.53
N TYR A 252 -5.14 -5.11 10.63
CA TYR A 252 -5.75 -4.99 11.96
C TYR A 252 -6.24 -3.56 12.19
N TYR A 253 -7.56 -3.36 12.17
CA TYR A 253 -8.18 -2.05 12.31
C TYR A 253 -8.22 -1.56 13.75
N VAL A 254 -8.01 -0.26 13.95
CA VAL A 254 -8.04 0.41 15.27
C VAL A 254 -9.25 1.33 15.34
N CYS A 255 -10.07 1.13 16.37
CA CYS A 255 -11.20 1.99 16.71
C CYS A 255 -10.90 2.77 18.00
N GLU A 256 -11.26 4.05 18.02
CA GLU A 256 -11.11 4.89 19.21
C GLU A 256 -12.44 4.96 19.98
N PRO A 257 -12.42 5.11 21.32
CA PRO A 257 -13.60 5.53 22.08
C PRO A 257 -14.23 6.78 21.46
N ARG A 258 -15.55 6.80 21.31
CA ARG A 258 -16.28 8.01 20.85
C ARG A 258 -16.14 9.15 21.83
N THR A 259 -16.04 8.84 23.12
CA THR A 259 -15.93 9.80 24.21
C THR A 259 -15.24 9.16 25.41
N ARG A 260 -14.70 10.02 26.28
CA ARG A 260 -14.20 9.65 27.61
C ARG A 260 -15.23 9.92 28.72
N ASP A 261 -16.41 10.43 28.38
CA ASP A 261 -17.49 10.68 29.32
C ASP A 261 -17.96 9.37 29.95
N ILE A 262 -17.84 9.28 31.27
CA ILE A 262 -18.17 8.07 32.03
C ILE A 262 -19.66 7.75 31.93
N ALA A 263 -20.54 8.76 31.81
CA ALA A 263 -21.98 8.54 31.69
C ALA A 263 -22.33 7.72 30.44
N GLU A 264 -21.63 7.96 29.32
CA GLU A 264 -21.80 7.21 28.07
C GLU A 264 -21.25 5.77 28.15
N TRP A 265 -20.38 5.48 29.13
CA TRP A 265 -19.84 4.15 29.40
C TRP A 265 -20.55 3.40 30.54
N GLU A 266 -21.43 4.05 31.30
CA GLU A 266 -22.04 3.51 32.51
C GLU A 266 -22.74 2.17 32.24
N ARG A 267 -23.58 2.12 31.22
CA ARG A 267 -24.31 0.89 30.82
C ARG A 267 -23.37 -0.25 30.44
N PHE A 268 -22.28 0.04 29.71
CA PHE A 268 -21.27 -0.96 29.36
C PHE A 268 -20.61 -1.52 30.64
N ILE A 269 -20.21 -0.64 31.56
CA ILE A 269 -19.56 -1.02 32.82
C ILE A 269 -20.47 -1.87 33.70
N ASP A 270 -21.74 -1.50 33.83
CA ASP A 270 -22.70 -2.21 34.65
C ASP A 270 -22.97 -3.62 34.11
N LEU A 271 -23.15 -3.74 32.79
CA LEU A 271 -23.29 -5.04 32.14
C LEU A 271 -22.07 -5.93 32.40
N VAL A 272 -20.85 -5.42 32.20
CA VAL A 272 -19.61 -6.18 32.48
C VAL A 272 -19.53 -6.63 33.94
N LYS A 273 -19.93 -5.79 34.90
CA LYS A 273 -19.94 -6.14 36.33
C LYS A 273 -20.96 -7.22 36.67
N ILE A 274 -22.14 -7.17 36.06
CA ILE A 274 -23.26 -8.10 36.30
C ILE A 274 -23.01 -9.43 35.61
N THR A 275 -22.71 -9.42 34.30
CA THR A 275 -22.65 -10.63 33.48
C THR A 275 -21.27 -11.28 33.49
N ARG A 276 -20.20 -10.52 33.77
CA ARG A 276 -18.80 -10.94 33.58
C ARG A 276 -18.45 -11.31 32.14
N GLU A 277 -19.22 -10.77 31.19
CA GLU A 277 -19.04 -10.95 29.75
C GLU A 277 -18.83 -9.59 29.05
N ILE A 278 -18.43 -9.63 27.78
CA ILE A 278 -18.23 -8.42 26.96
C ILE A 278 -19.54 -8.07 26.25
N PRO A 279 -20.22 -6.95 26.57
CA PRO A 279 -21.44 -6.54 25.88
C PRO A 279 -21.10 -5.92 24.51
N GLU A 280 -20.99 -6.75 23.48
CA GLU A 280 -20.52 -6.35 22.14
C GLU A 280 -21.33 -5.21 21.50
N ASP A 281 -22.65 -5.20 21.70
CA ASP A 281 -23.51 -4.15 21.15
C ASP A 281 -23.26 -2.78 21.78
N GLU A 282 -23.05 -2.73 23.10
CA GLU A 282 -22.69 -1.48 23.79
C GLU A 282 -21.26 -1.05 23.43
N LEU A 283 -20.32 -2.01 23.30
CA LEU A 283 -18.97 -1.70 22.82
C LEU A 283 -19.01 -1.06 21.43
N ARG A 284 -19.80 -1.62 20.50
CA ARG A 284 -19.96 -1.09 19.14
C ARG A 284 -20.53 0.33 19.13
N ARG A 285 -21.44 0.67 20.05
CA ARG A 285 -22.00 2.02 20.18
C ARG A 285 -21.02 3.03 20.75
N ASN A 286 -20.11 2.57 21.61
CA ASN A 286 -19.18 3.42 22.34
C ASN A 286 -17.84 3.64 21.61
N VAL A 287 -17.55 2.85 20.58
CA VAL A 287 -16.38 3.05 19.70
C VAL A 287 -16.77 3.73 18.39
N SER A 288 -15.81 4.43 17.81
CA SER A 288 -15.93 5.07 16.51
C SER A 288 -15.65 4.08 15.38
N LEU A 289 -16.07 4.43 14.15
CA LEU A 289 -15.60 3.72 12.96
C LEU A 289 -14.07 3.83 12.86
N PRO A 290 -13.37 2.77 12.42
CA PRO A 290 -11.92 2.81 12.32
C PRO A 290 -11.49 3.89 11.32
N ARG A 291 -10.44 4.62 11.68
CA ARG A 291 -9.77 5.62 10.82
C ARG A 291 -8.27 5.33 10.68
N ALA A 292 -7.82 4.25 11.28
CA ALA A 292 -6.44 3.81 11.34
C ALA A 292 -6.39 2.29 11.52
N GLY A 293 -5.20 1.72 11.42
CA GLY A 293 -4.92 0.36 11.85
C GLY A 293 -3.52 0.24 12.44
N ILE A 294 -3.18 -0.97 12.87
CA ILE A 294 -1.82 -1.30 13.30
C ILE A 294 -0.89 -1.22 12.10
N CYS A 295 0.34 -0.74 12.32
CA CYS A 295 1.41 -0.69 11.34
C CYS A 295 1.48 -1.98 10.49
N TYR A 296 1.52 -1.84 9.16
CA TYR A 296 1.55 -2.98 8.23
C TYR A 296 2.90 -3.09 7.49
N ALA A 297 3.38 -1.97 6.93
CA ALA A 297 4.63 -1.88 6.17
C ALA A 297 5.72 -1.02 6.85
N GLN A 298 5.42 -0.40 8.00
CA GLN A 298 6.34 0.44 8.81
C GLN A 298 6.78 1.74 8.12
N CYS A 299 7.50 1.68 6.99
CA CYS A 299 8.00 2.86 6.28
C CYS A 299 6.98 3.97 5.91
N PRO A 300 5.65 3.75 5.71
CA PRO A 300 4.74 4.82 5.31
C PRO A 300 4.69 6.02 6.26
N VAL A 301 4.86 5.82 7.59
CA VAL A 301 4.82 6.92 8.56
C VAL A 301 6.09 7.78 8.50
N ILE A 302 7.25 7.15 8.25
CA ILE A 302 8.50 7.88 7.97
C ILE A 302 8.32 8.84 6.80
N TYR A 303 7.77 8.40 5.66
CA TYR A 303 7.55 9.30 4.51
C TYR A 303 6.52 10.40 4.83
N TRP A 304 5.47 10.08 5.59
CA TRP A 304 4.49 11.07 6.03
C TRP A 304 5.12 12.19 6.87
N SER A 305 6.10 11.88 7.71
CA SER A 305 6.80 12.89 8.52
C SER A 305 7.50 13.98 7.69
N LEU A 306 7.83 13.65 6.43
CA LEU A 306 8.48 14.53 5.45
C LEU A 306 7.50 15.14 4.44
N LYS A 307 6.19 14.94 4.60
CA LYS A 307 5.15 15.37 3.65
C LYS A 307 5.28 16.86 3.31
N GLY A 308 5.41 17.16 2.02
CA GLY A 308 5.50 18.52 1.48
C GLY A 308 6.83 19.23 1.72
N LYS A 309 7.85 18.54 2.24
CA LYS A 309 9.18 19.14 2.49
C LYS A 309 10.07 19.05 1.26
N THR A 310 11.00 20.00 1.17
CA THR A 310 12.14 19.94 0.26
C THR A 310 13.39 19.60 1.07
N LEU A 311 14.04 18.47 0.77
CA LEU A 311 15.28 18.04 1.41
C LEU A 311 16.47 18.84 0.88
N ALA A 312 17.36 19.26 1.77
CA ALA A 312 18.60 19.92 1.40
C ALA A 312 19.58 18.93 0.76
N ASP A 313 20.34 19.36 -0.25
CA ASP A 313 21.26 18.47 -0.99
C ASP A 313 22.35 17.86 -0.08
N ASP A 314 22.78 18.58 0.97
CA ASP A 314 23.76 18.11 1.97
C ASP A 314 23.21 17.06 2.94
N SER A 315 21.89 16.88 2.96
CA SER A 315 21.19 15.88 3.76
C SER A 315 20.98 14.57 3.00
N LEU A 316 21.43 14.48 1.75
CA LEU A 316 21.23 13.31 0.87
C LEU A 316 22.51 12.45 0.75
N PRO A 317 22.41 11.11 0.83
CA PRO A 317 21.17 10.37 1.09
C PRO A 317 20.75 10.51 2.56
N LEU A 318 19.45 10.71 2.78
CA LEU A 318 18.85 10.62 4.10
C LEU A 318 18.73 9.15 4.47
N LEU A 319 19.39 8.73 5.55
CA LEU A 319 19.42 7.33 6.03
C LEU A 319 18.86 7.28 7.44
N ILE A 320 17.65 6.74 7.59
CA ILE A 320 16.95 6.68 8.88
C ILE A 320 16.34 5.30 9.10
N PHE A 321 16.11 4.91 10.35
CA PHE A 321 15.44 3.64 10.65
C PHE A 321 14.58 3.74 11.92
N ASP A 322 13.49 2.98 11.94
CA ASP A 322 12.71 2.71 13.16
C ASP A 322 12.87 1.24 13.56
N ARG A 323 12.82 0.96 14.86
CA ARG A 323 12.76 -0.40 15.41
C ARG A 323 11.69 -0.57 16.48
N THR A 324 10.87 0.46 16.66
CA THR A 324 9.91 0.50 17.77
C THR A 324 8.58 -0.06 17.33
N ALA A 325 8.16 0.20 16.09
CA ALA A 325 6.88 -0.20 15.55
C ALA A 325 6.71 -1.73 15.48
N ILE A 326 5.67 -2.23 16.14
CA ILE A 326 5.17 -3.60 15.99
C ILE A 326 4.28 -3.64 14.75
N SER A 327 4.60 -4.54 13.83
CA SER A 327 3.84 -4.70 12.60
C SER A 327 2.80 -5.82 12.72
N GLY A 328 1.60 -5.56 12.21
CA GLY A 328 0.44 -6.43 12.26
C GLY A 328 -0.07 -6.81 10.88
N ARG A 329 -0.17 -8.11 10.58
CA ARG A 329 -0.75 -8.65 9.33
C ARG A 329 -1.70 -9.79 9.66
N TYR A 330 -2.94 -9.70 9.20
CA TYR A 330 -3.88 -10.81 9.33
C TYR A 330 -3.53 -11.90 8.31
N GLU A 331 -2.69 -12.84 8.69
CA GLU A 331 -2.24 -13.93 7.82
C GLU A 331 -3.36 -14.97 7.65
N SER A 332 -3.69 -15.31 6.40
CA SER A 332 -4.72 -16.31 6.11
C SER A 332 -4.23 -17.73 6.47
N GLY A 333 -5.15 -18.56 6.95
CA GLY A 333 -4.88 -19.95 7.31
C GLY A 333 -4.90 -20.22 8.82
N GLY A 334 -4.28 -21.34 9.19
CA GLY A 334 -4.21 -21.82 10.58
C GLY A 334 -3.13 -21.13 11.42
N ARG A 335 -2.89 -21.65 12.62
CA ARG A 335 -1.76 -21.23 13.46
C ARG A 335 -0.46 -21.74 12.83
N HIS A 336 0.52 -20.86 12.69
CA HIS A 336 1.87 -21.15 12.20
C HIS A 336 2.90 -20.89 13.30
N GLY A 337 4.15 -21.32 13.10
CA GLY A 337 5.24 -21.03 14.03
C GLY A 337 5.75 -19.59 13.92
N ILE A 338 6.89 -19.30 14.54
CA ILE A 338 7.45 -17.94 14.53
C ILE A 338 7.90 -17.48 13.12
N GLU A 339 7.99 -18.39 12.14
CA GLU A 339 8.28 -18.07 10.75
C GLU A 339 7.16 -17.29 10.02
N ARG A 340 5.93 -17.36 10.55
CA ARG A 340 4.77 -16.65 9.99
C ARG A 340 3.80 -16.28 11.11
N VAL A 341 3.85 -15.03 11.54
CA VAL A 341 3.08 -14.51 12.67
C VAL A 341 2.22 -13.32 12.23
N ASP A 342 1.12 -13.09 12.93
CA ASP A 342 0.25 -11.94 12.70
C ASP A 342 0.83 -10.66 13.34
N GLU A 343 1.65 -10.80 14.38
CA GLU A 343 2.31 -9.70 15.09
C GLU A 343 3.82 -9.97 15.11
N PHE A 344 4.61 -9.10 14.49
CA PHE A 344 6.06 -9.26 14.37
C PHE A 344 6.83 -7.97 14.64
N HIS A 345 8.10 -8.15 15.01
CA HIS A 345 9.04 -7.10 15.32
C HIS A 345 10.03 -6.94 14.17
N ARG A 346 10.12 -5.71 13.66
CA ARG A 346 10.96 -5.38 12.53
C ARG A 346 11.73 -4.09 12.77
N ILE A 347 12.97 -4.08 12.29
CA ILE A 347 13.72 -2.85 12.08
C ILE A 347 13.47 -2.42 10.64
N GLU A 348 13.02 -1.19 10.43
CA GLU A 348 12.70 -0.64 9.11
C GLU A 348 13.62 0.54 8.79
N PRO A 349 14.76 0.30 8.11
CA PRO A 349 15.57 1.31 7.46
C PRO A 349 14.84 1.87 6.24
N VAL A 350 14.80 3.19 6.14
CA VAL A 350 14.30 3.97 5.02
C VAL A 350 15.40 4.89 4.54
N TYR A 351 15.54 4.97 3.22
CA TYR A 351 16.53 5.84 2.58
C TYR A 351 15.90 6.67 1.47
N ILE A 352 16.28 7.95 1.38
CA ILE A 352 15.83 8.90 0.36
C ILE A 352 17.05 9.61 -0.20
N GLY A 353 17.22 9.61 -1.51
CA GLY A 353 18.42 10.13 -2.15
C GLY A 353 18.28 10.26 -3.65
N LYS A 354 19.37 10.66 -4.31
CA LYS A 354 19.47 10.62 -5.76
C LYS A 354 19.53 9.17 -6.25
N PRO A 355 19.07 8.85 -7.47
CA PRO A 355 19.07 7.50 -8.01
C PRO A 355 20.40 6.76 -7.84
N GLU A 356 21.51 7.40 -8.19
CA GLU A 356 22.85 6.81 -8.15
C GLU A 356 23.30 6.52 -6.72
N GLN A 357 22.95 7.40 -5.77
CA GLN A 357 23.25 7.21 -4.35
C GLN A 357 22.54 5.98 -3.79
N LEU A 358 21.28 5.74 -4.22
CA LEU A 358 20.52 4.58 -3.74
C LEU A 358 20.98 3.26 -4.37
N ILE A 359 21.46 3.29 -5.61
CA ILE A 359 22.08 2.12 -6.26
C ILE A 359 23.37 1.74 -5.52
N GLU A 360 24.23 2.71 -5.22
CA GLU A 360 25.47 2.48 -4.46
C GLU A 360 25.15 1.98 -3.02
N LEU A 361 24.14 2.57 -2.37
CA LEU A 361 23.71 2.16 -1.03
C LEU A 361 23.17 0.73 -1.01
N ARG A 362 22.40 0.31 -2.03
CA ARG A 362 21.93 -1.08 -2.17
C ARG A 362 23.10 -2.05 -2.13
N ASP A 363 24.14 -1.79 -2.92
CA ASP A 363 25.28 -2.70 -3.02
C ASP A 363 26.02 -2.76 -1.67
N LYS A 364 26.17 -1.62 -0.97
CA LYS A 364 26.71 -1.58 0.40
C LYS A 364 25.87 -2.35 1.40
N LEU A 365 24.53 -2.21 1.37
CA LEU A 365 23.62 -2.94 2.23
C LEU A 365 23.70 -4.46 1.98
N ILE A 366 23.75 -4.89 0.73
CA ILE A 366 23.93 -6.31 0.36
C ILE A 366 25.22 -6.85 0.97
N GLU A 367 26.34 -6.12 0.89
CA GLU A 367 27.60 -6.57 1.47
C GLU A 367 27.55 -6.62 3.02
N ARG A 368 26.86 -5.67 3.67
CA ARG A 368 26.63 -5.75 5.12
C ARG A 368 25.75 -6.95 5.50
N TYR A 369 24.69 -7.23 4.76
CA TYR A 369 23.85 -8.41 4.99
C TYR A 369 24.61 -9.71 4.74
N LYS A 370 25.41 -9.80 3.68
CA LYS A 370 26.28 -10.96 3.42
C LYS A 370 27.22 -11.23 4.59
N ARG A 371 27.88 -10.20 5.13
CA ARG A 371 28.71 -10.35 6.34
C ARG A 371 27.92 -10.93 7.50
N VAL A 372 26.72 -10.42 7.77
CA VAL A 372 25.88 -10.96 8.85
C VAL A 372 25.51 -12.42 8.58
N PHE A 373 25.01 -12.73 7.39
CA PHE A 373 24.49 -14.07 7.09
C PHE A 373 25.60 -15.12 6.91
N ASN A 374 26.75 -14.75 6.37
CA ASN A 374 27.87 -15.67 6.17
C ASN A 374 28.76 -15.79 7.41
N ASP A 375 29.16 -14.67 8.01
CA ASP A 375 30.26 -14.67 9.00
C ASP A 375 29.75 -14.67 10.44
N ILE A 376 28.54 -14.15 10.69
CA ILE A 376 27.97 -14.03 12.05
C ILE A 376 26.97 -15.16 12.31
N LEU A 377 25.98 -15.31 11.44
CA LEU A 377 24.91 -16.30 11.58
C LEU A 377 25.23 -17.64 10.89
N ASP A 378 26.20 -17.65 9.98
CA ASP A 378 26.69 -18.84 9.27
C ASP A 378 25.58 -19.61 8.52
N LEU A 379 24.65 -18.88 7.88
CA LEU A 379 23.46 -19.44 7.24
C LEU A 379 23.76 -20.05 5.86
N GLU A 380 22.91 -20.99 5.44
CA GLU A 380 22.67 -21.35 4.03
C GLU A 380 21.48 -20.53 3.50
N TRP A 381 21.72 -19.69 2.50
CA TRP A 381 20.74 -18.71 2.01
C TRP A 381 20.99 -18.29 0.54
N ARG A 382 20.03 -17.59 -0.07
CA ARG A 382 20.07 -17.11 -1.45
C ARG A 382 19.38 -15.76 -1.61
N MET A 383 19.65 -15.07 -2.72
CA MET A 383 18.99 -13.83 -3.12
C MET A 383 18.27 -14.00 -4.45
N ALA A 384 17.09 -13.42 -4.58
CA ALA A 384 16.35 -13.37 -5.84
C ALA A 384 15.72 -12.01 -6.07
N TRP A 385 15.63 -11.59 -7.33
CA TRP A 385 14.74 -10.52 -7.72
C TRP A 385 13.31 -11.05 -7.69
N VAL A 386 12.43 -10.29 -7.03
CA VAL A 386 11.03 -10.66 -6.85
C VAL A 386 10.06 -9.58 -7.31
N THR A 387 8.79 -9.95 -7.41
CA THR A 387 7.71 -8.96 -7.55
C THR A 387 7.80 -7.93 -6.41
N PRO A 388 7.87 -6.62 -6.70
CA PRO A 388 8.07 -5.61 -5.66
C PRO A 388 6.93 -5.55 -4.65
N TRP A 389 7.26 -5.59 -3.35
CA TRP A 389 6.26 -5.66 -2.27
C TRP A 389 5.23 -4.53 -2.33
N TYR A 390 5.64 -3.32 -2.71
CA TYR A 390 4.77 -2.14 -2.73
C TYR A 390 3.80 -2.13 -3.91
N LEU A 391 4.02 -2.94 -4.95
CA LEU A 391 3.06 -3.14 -6.03
C LEU A 391 2.01 -4.14 -5.58
N GLN A 392 2.46 -5.29 -5.05
CA GLN A 392 1.59 -6.32 -4.49
C GLN A 392 0.67 -5.74 -3.40
N GLN A 393 1.24 -5.00 -2.45
CA GLN A 393 0.46 -4.39 -1.36
C GLN A 393 -0.42 -3.22 -1.81
N ALA A 394 -0.20 -2.69 -3.02
CA ALA A 394 -1.09 -1.73 -3.66
C ALA A 394 -2.14 -2.39 -4.57
N GLY A 395 -2.22 -3.73 -4.59
CA GLY A 395 -3.15 -4.47 -5.45
C GLY A 395 -2.75 -4.44 -6.92
N LYS A 396 -1.54 -3.95 -7.23
CA LYS A 396 -1.02 -3.84 -8.58
C LYS A 396 -0.33 -5.13 -8.97
N VAL A 397 -0.81 -5.69 -10.07
CA VAL A 397 -0.39 -6.99 -10.60
C VAL A 397 0.65 -6.85 -11.72
N GLU A 398 0.68 -5.68 -12.38
CA GLU A 398 1.66 -5.38 -13.41
C GLU A 398 2.96 -4.81 -12.85
N VAL A 399 4.06 -5.38 -13.33
CA VAL A 399 5.39 -4.80 -13.28
C VAL A 399 5.56 -4.14 -14.66
N GLU A 400 5.55 -2.81 -14.74
CA GLU A 400 5.81 -2.10 -16.01
C GLU A 400 7.17 -2.55 -16.59
N GLU A 401 7.32 -2.58 -17.92
CA GLU A 401 8.61 -2.88 -18.57
C GLU A 401 9.70 -1.93 -18.02
N GLY A 402 10.67 -2.49 -17.28
CA GLY A 402 11.73 -1.73 -16.59
C GLY A 402 11.67 -1.76 -15.05
N TYR A 403 10.55 -2.20 -14.46
CA TYR A 403 10.49 -2.59 -13.05
C TYR A 403 10.88 -4.07 -12.90
N GLY A 404 11.53 -4.44 -11.79
CA GLY A 404 11.82 -5.86 -11.46
C GLY A 404 13.16 -6.40 -11.96
N GLU A 405 13.91 -5.67 -12.80
CA GLU A 405 15.31 -6.00 -13.12
C GLU A 405 16.21 -4.75 -13.17
N GLY A 406 17.34 -4.81 -12.47
CA GLY A 406 18.48 -3.91 -12.64
C GLY A 406 18.58 -2.76 -11.64
N VAL A 407 17.47 -2.08 -11.30
CA VAL A 407 17.53 -0.88 -10.44
C VAL A 407 16.32 -0.71 -9.49
N ILE A 408 15.09 -0.58 -10.01
CA ILE A 408 13.87 -0.41 -9.20
C ILE A 408 13.18 -1.76 -9.01
N GLY A 409 12.95 -2.17 -7.75
CA GLY A 409 12.37 -3.47 -7.45
C GLY A 409 12.62 -3.91 -6.02
N THR A 410 12.44 -5.21 -5.76
CA THR A 410 12.75 -5.84 -4.46
C THR A 410 13.65 -7.04 -4.67
N ILE A 411 14.69 -7.14 -3.84
CA ILE A 411 15.53 -8.32 -3.69
C ILE A 411 15.10 -9.00 -2.40
N ASP A 412 14.65 -10.25 -2.51
CA ASP A 412 14.37 -11.10 -1.36
C ASP A 412 15.57 -11.98 -1.04
N PHE A 413 15.77 -12.19 0.25
CA PHE A 413 16.77 -13.07 0.82
C PHE A 413 16.03 -14.24 1.43
N GLU A 414 16.36 -15.44 0.99
CA GLU A 414 15.66 -16.66 1.34
C GLU A 414 16.61 -17.66 1.96
N ALA A 415 16.16 -18.40 2.98
CA ALA A 415 16.94 -19.44 3.60
C ALA A 415 16.23 -20.78 3.59
N TRP A 416 17.02 -21.85 3.47
CA TRP A 416 16.53 -23.20 3.58
C TRP A 416 16.22 -23.54 5.04
N LEU A 417 15.12 -24.26 5.26
CA LEU A 417 14.68 -24.70 6.57
C LEU A 417 14.69 -26.23 6.60
N PRO A 418 15.67 -26.87 7.26
CA PRO A 418 15.89 -28.32 7.18
C PRO A 418 14.67 -29.17 7.54
N TYR A 419 13.83 -28.70 8.47
CA TYR A 419 12.63 -29.41 8.90
C TYR A 419 11.50 -29.45 7.86
N ARG A 420 11.60 -28.67 6.77
CA ARG A 420 10.63 -28.64 5.67
C ARG A 420 10.93 -29.64 4.56
N GLY A 421 12.03 -30.38 4.64
CA GLY A 421 12.46 -31.33 3.61
C GLY A 421 13.72 -30.89 2.87
N ASP A 422 14.01 -31.54 1.75
CA ASP A 422 15.21 -31.30 0.96
C ASP A 422 15.21 -29.92 0.26
N ARG A 423 16.38 -29.51 -0.23
CA ARG A 423 16.62 -28.17 -0.79
C ARG A 423 15.86 -27.90 -2.09
N GLU A 424 15.55 -28.95 -2.85
CA GLU A 424 14.96 -28.86 -4.20
C GLU A 424 13.43 -28.82 -4.14
N ASN A 425 12.85 -29.62 -3.24
CA ASN A 425 11.40 -29.81 -3.14
C ASN A 425 10.75 -28.96 -2.05
N SER A 426 11.52 -28.46 -1.07
CA SER A 426 10.98 -27.63 0.00
C SER A 426 10.96 -26.13 -0.35
N LYS A 427 9.97 -25.42 0.19
CA LYS A 427 9.92 -23.95 0.08
C LYS A 427 10.90 -23.31 1.06
N TRP A 428 11.83 -22.54 0.51
CA TRP A 428 12.70 -21.65 1.26
C TRP A 428 11.88 -20.51 1.88
N LEU A 429 12.32 -19.99 3.02
CA LEU A 429 11.65 -18.90 3.72
C LEU A 429 12.33 -17.57 3.36
N GLU A 430 11.61 -16.63 2.78
CA GLU A 430 12.04 -15.22 2.73
C GLU A 430 12.21 -14.73 4.17
N PHE A 431 13.35 -14.13 4.50
CA PHE A 431 13.62 -13.66 5.86
C PHE A 431 14.20 -12.26 5.93
N GLN A 432 14.49 -11.66 4.78
CA GLN A 432 14.98 -10.30 4.64
C GLN A 432 14.64 -9.82 3.22
N ASN A 433 14.36 -8.53 3.07
CA ASN A 433 14.20 -7.88 1.78
C ASN A 433 15.01 -6.58 1.68
N LEU A 434 15.22 -6.12 0.46
CA LEU A 434 15.76 -4.81 0.16
C LEU A 434 15.11 -4.25 -1.10
N SER A 435 14.61 -3.01 -1.04
CA SER A 435 13.82 -2.43 -2.12
C SER A 435 14.30 -1.03 -2.51
N ILE A 436 14.33 -0.77 -3.81
CA ILE A 436 14.34 0.59 -4.37
C ILE A 436 12.97 0.82 -4.99
N LEU A 437 12.28 1.85 -4.52
CA LEU A 437 10.89 2.15 -4.86
C LEU A 437 10.75 3.23 -5.94
N GLY A 438 11.88 3.70 -6.49
CA GLY A 438 11.91 4.85 -7.39
C GLY A 438 11.30 6.07 -6.70
N ASP A 439 10.49 6.81 -7.44
CA ASP A 439 9.85 8.04 -6.97
C ASP A 439 8.48 7.83 -6.30
N LYS A 440 7.99 6.59 -6.14
CA LYS A 440 6.63 6.27 -5.69
C LYS A 440 6.25 7.04 -4.41
N TYR A 441 7.01 6.85 -3.33
CA TYR A 441 6.66 7.41 -2.03
C TYR A 441 6.98 8.90 -1.94
N VAL A 442 8.08 9.36 -2.53
CA VAL A 442 8.40 10.80 -2.56
C VAL A 442 7.36 11.59 -3.35
N LYS A 443 6.81 11.04 -4.45
CA LYS A 443 5.67 11.64 -5.17
C LYS A 443 4.39 11.60 -4.34
N ALA A 444 4.07 10.47 -3.73
CA ALA A 444 2.84 10.31 -2.92
C ALA A 444 2.75 11.32 -1.76
N PHE A 445 3.89 11.66 -1.16
CA PHE A 445 4.01 12.61 -0.06
C PHE A 445 4.52 14.00 -0.47
N ASN A 446 4.74 14.26 -1.76
CA ASN A 446 5.26 15.54 -2.28
C ASN A 446 6.58 15.97 -1.59
N ILE A 447 7.50 15.02 -1.43
CA ILE A 447 8.87 15.23 -0.94
C ILE A 447 9.74 15.60 -2.15
N LYS A 448 10.52 16.68 -2.04
CA LYS A 448 11.30 17.24 -3.16
C LYS A 448 12.77 17.33 -2.82
N ALA A 449 13.64 17.28 -3.83
CA ALA A 449 15.03 17.74 -3.71
C ALA A 449 15.13 19.24 -4.02
N GLN A 450 16.21 19.88 -3.58
CA GLN A 450 16.59 21.20 -4.08
C GLN A 450 16.91 21.14 -5.58
N LYS A 451 17.61 20.08 -6.02
CA LYS A 451 17.98 19.86 -7.43
C LYS A 451 17.83 18.39 -7.82
N GLY A 452 17.34 18.16 -9.04
CA GLY A 452 17.21 16.82 -9.61
C GLY A 452 16.01 16.04 -9.07
N GLU A 453 15.97 14.76 -9.40
CA GLU A 453 14.94 13.84 -8.91
C GLU A 453 15.35 13.16 -7.59
N LEU A 454 14.34 12.77 -6.82
CA LEU A 454 14.51 11.92 -5.64
C LEU A 454 13.92 10.56 -5.90
N TRP A 455 14.64 9.55 -5.45
CA TRP A 455 14.11 8.21 -5.23
C TRP A 455 14.11 7.89 -3.74
N SER A 456 13.46 6.78 -3.42
CA SER A 456 13.43 6.23 -2.07
C SER A 456 13.55 4.71 -2.08
N GLY A 457 13.93 4.15 -0.94
CA GLY A 457 13.90 2.72 -0.70
C GLY A 457 13.76 2.37 0.78
N CYS A 458 13.58 1.08 1.06
CA CYS A 458 13.55 0.54 2.41
C CYS A 458 14.02 -0.92 2.44
N SER A 459 14.28 -1.47 3.64
CA SER A 459 14.78 -2.84 3.81
C SER A 459 14.29 -3.47 5.11
N GLY A 460 13.16 -4.16 5.09
CA GLY A 460 12.55 -4.65 6.34
C GLY A 460 13.29 -5.82 6.98
N ILE A 461 13.87 -5.61 8.16
CA ILE A 461 14.60 -6.63 8.94
C ILE A 461 13.66 -7.30 9.95
N GLY A 462 13.05 -8.42 9.55
CA GLY A 462 12.11 -9.18 10.39
C GLY A 462 12.81 -10.08 11.41
N LEU A 463 12.74 -9.73 12.69
CA LEU A 463 13.52 -10.40 13.74
C LEU A 463 13.04 -11.83 14.01
N GLU A 464 11.74 -12.09 13.94
CA GLU A 464 11.19 -13.44 14.06
C GLU A 464 11.68 -14.35 12.93
N ARG A 465 11.75 -13.84 11.70
CA ARG A 465 12.22 -14.64 10.56
C ARG A 465 13.73 -14.88 10.62
N TRP A 466 14.53 -13.88 10.98
CA TRP A 466 15.97 -14.09 11.26
C TRP A 466 16.17 -15.17 12.33
N THR A 467 15.38 -15.10 13.41
CA THR A 467 15.44 -16.08 14.50
C THR A 467 14.99 -17.48 14.06
N ALA A 468 13.90 -17.57 13.29
CA ALA A 468 13.38 -18.83 12.78
C ALA A 468 14.40 -19.53 11.87
N VAL A 469 15.00 -18.79 10.93
CA VAL A 469 16.04 -19.30 10.03
C VAL A 469 17.27 -19.77 10.81
N PHE A 470 17.78 -18.93 11.72
CA PHE A 470 18.95 -19.25 12.51
C PHE A 470 18.75 -20.51 13.34
N LEU A 471 17.64 -20.60 14.09
CA LEU A 471 17.35 -21.75 14.93
C LEU A 471 17.02 -23.00 14.11
N ALA A 472 16.38 -22.87 12.96
CA ALA A 472 16.13 -24.00 12.06
C ALA A 472 17.43 -24.63 11.53
N GLN A 473 18.50 -23.85 11.34
CA GLN A 473 19.78 -24.37 10.84
C GLN A 473 20.77 -24.74 11.95
N LYS A 474 20.78 -24.00 13.07
CA LYS A 474 21.81 -24.10 14.14
C LYS A 474 21.30 -24.76 15.43
N GLY A 475 20.01 -25.01 15.55
CA GLY A 475 19.41 -25.62 16.73
C GLY A 475 19.33 -24.69 17.93
N LEU A 476 18.80 -25.23 19.03
CA LEU A 476 18.55 -24.49 20.28
C LEU A 476 19.66 -24.67 21.34
N ASP A 477 20.77 -25.30 20.98
CA ASP A 477 21.89 -25.50 21.90
C ASP A 477 22.96 -24.43 21.67
N PRO A 478 23.15 -23.48 22.62
CA PRO A 478 24.10 -22.38 22.46
C PRO A 478 25.54 -22.81 22.18
N GLU A 479 25.95 -24.00 22.63
CA GLU A 479 27.31 -24.50 22.41
C GLU A 479 27.59 -24.80 20.93
N ASN A 480 26.53 -25.10 20.15
CA ASN A 480 26.63 -25.36 18.72
C ASN A 480 26.50 -24.09 17.86
N TRP A 481 26.31 -22.93 18.47
CA TRP A 481 26.14 -21.68 17.73
C TRP A 481 27.47 -21.13 17.20
N PRO A 482 27.46 -20.50 16.00
CA PRO A 482 28.65 -19.90 15.43
C PRO A 482 29.31 -18.91 16.39
N GLU A 483 30.65 -18.88 16.40
CA GLU A 483 31.41 -17.95 17.26
C GLU A 483 31.00 -16.49 16.99
N GLY A 484 30.72 -16.15 15.73
CA GLY A 484 30.22 -14.84 15.32
C GLY A 484 28.96 -14.43 16.09
N PHE A 485 27.95 -15.30 16.17
CA PHE A 485 26.73 -15.04 16.93
C PHE A 485 26.97 -15.02 18.46
N ARG A 486 27.80 -15.94 18.97
CA ARG A 486 28.10 -16.01 20.43
C ARG A 486 28.75 -14.75 21.00
N ARG A 487 29.40 -13.92 20.17
CA ARG A 487 29.88 -12.58 20.57
C ARG A 487 28.74 -11.65 21.01
N TYR A 488 27.54 -11.86 20.49
CA TYR A 488 26.34 -11.07 20.82
C TYR A 488 25.50 -11.73 21.90
N LEU A 489 25.51 -13.06 21.99
CA LEU A 489 24.80 -13.83 23.00
C LEU A 489 25.55 -15.13 23.33
N ASN A 490 26.41 -15.07 24.34
CA ASN A 490 27.24 -16.21 24.71
C ASN A 490 26.54 -17.19 25.68
N LYS A 491 25.59 -16.69 26.49
CA LYS A 491 24.83 -17.50 27.45
C LYS A 491 23.37 -17.07 27.44
N LEU A 492 22.47 -18.06 27.41
CA LEU A 492 21.04 -17.81 27.54
C LEU A 492 20.65 -17.46 28.98
N PRO A 493 19.68 -16.54 29.18
CA PRO A 493 19.09 -16.31 30.48
C PRO A 493 18.35 -17.56 30.98
N GLU A 494 18.19 -17.66 32.30
CA GLU A 494 17.41 -18.75 32.88
C GLU A 494 15.93 -18.66 32.47
N GLY A 495 15.33 -19.83 32.22
CA GLY A 495 13.92 -19.95 31.91
C GLY A 495 13.03 -19.86 33.14
N ILE A 496 11.75 -19.54 32.90
CA ILE A 496 10.72 -19.63 33.93
C ILE A 496 10.42 -21.12 34.19
N LYS A 497 10.76 -21.60 35.38
CA LYS A 497 10.41 -22.96 35.84
C LYS A 497 8.93 -22.99 36.21
N THR A 498 8.17 -23.85 35.55
CA THR A 498 6.77 -24.15 35.89
C THR A 498 6.69 -25.58 36.40
N LEU A 499 5.86 -25.82 37.41
CA LEU A 499 5.62 -27.16 37.98
C LEU A 499 4.71 -28.00 37.09
#